data_AF-D6SQE9-F1
#
_entry.id   AF-D6SQE9-F1
#
_cell.length_a   1.000
_cell.length_b   1.000
_cell.length_c   1.000
_cell.angle_alpha   90.00
_cell.angle_beta   90.00
_cell.angle_gamma   90.00
#
_symmetry.space_group_name_H-M   'P 1'
#
loop_
_entity.id
_entity.type
_entity.pdbx_description
1 polymer ?
#
loop_
_entity_poly.entity_id
_entity_poly.type
_entity_poly.pdbx_seq_one_letter_code
_entity_poly.pdbx_strand_id
1 'polypeptide(L)'
;MRNFAYYPGCSGLGTSMEYDKSTRAVCKALGINLMDINDWSCCGSTPAHTVDHLLSSALSGRNLALAEEMEAEAMITPCPSCLSNLKGTVHRLSDRGFRHKVNNLLEKPVQRTMPVKSVLQILDEEVGSRELAERLPEKPLRGLKVATYYGCIMNRPPEVMQFDDHEHPMAMDRLMQALGAEVLPFPLKVECCGASFGIPRKDVVATLSGRLLDTAQALGAHAMVTACPLCQMNLDLRQGQAASVMGKEFNMPVFYYTQLIGVALGLPQKELGLSKLCVKPSIAFDAMRSNREQEPVSKSAGKKKPETKENS
;
A
#
# COMPACT_ATOMS: atom_id res chain seq x y z
N MET A 1 -8.72 21.60 0.08
CA MET A 1 -8.68 20.25 0.67
C MET A 1 -9.42 19.36 -0.32
N ARG A 2 -8.79 18.29 -0.82
CA ARG A 2 -9.38 17.41 -1.84
C ARG A 2 -10.25 16.34 -1.18
N ASN A 3 -11.41 16.06 -1.74
CA ASN A 3 -12.42 15.16 -1.17
C ASN A 3 -12.48 13.85 -1.96
N PHE A 4 -12.36 12.72 -1.27
CA PHE A 4 -12.45 11.40 -1.87
C PHE A 4 -13.49 10.53 -1.17
N ALA A 5 -14.27 9.78 -1.96
CA ALA A 5 -15.19 8.78 -1.46
C ALA A 5 -14.38 7.55 -1.03
N TYR A 6 -14.28 7.31 0.27
CA TYR A 6 -13.39 6.34 0.85
C TYR A 6 -14.10 5.00 1.08
N TYR A 7 -13.55 3.96 0.47
CA TYR A 7 -13.98 2.57 0.62
C TYR A 7 -12.93 1.78 1.40
N PRO A 8 -13.10 1.56 2.72
CA PRO A 8 -12.13 0.84 3.54
C PRO A 8 -12.06 -0.67 3.22
N GLY A 9 -13.14 -1.21 2.65
CA GLY A 9 -13.30 -2.65 2.43
C GLY A 9 -13.44 -3.46 3.74
N CYS A 10 -13.70 -4.76 3.60
CA CYS A 10 -13.95 -5.64 4.75
C CYS A 10 -12.74 -5.81 5.67
N SER A 11 -11.54 -5.90 5.11
CA SER A 11 -10.32 -6.02 5.92
C SER A 11 -10.05 -4.76 6.74
N GLY A 12 -10.26 -3.57 6.17
CA GLY A 12 -10.05 -2.29 6.86
C GLY A 12 -10.90 -2.12 8.11
N LEU A 13 -12.11 -2.71 8.17
CA LEU A 13 -12.97 -2.71 9.35
C LEU A 13 -12.84 -3.98 10.21
N GLY A 14 -11.96 -4.91 9.86
CA GLY A 14 -11.84 -6.22 10.51
C GLY A 14 -10.39 -6.62 10.74
N THR A 15 -9.84 -7.42 9.82
CA THR A 15 -8.53 -8.07 10.00
C THR A 15 -7.33 -7.16 9.82
N SER A 16 -7.50 -5.95 9.25
CA SER A 16 -6.42 -4.99 9.00
C SER A 16 -6.79 -3.57 9.45
N MET A 17 -7.38 -3.43 10.64
CA MET A 17 -7.83 -2.13 11.18
C MET A 17 -6.69 -1.12 11.34
N GLU A 18 -5.48 -1.58 11.62
CA GLU A 18 -4.27 -0.75 11.70
C GLU A 18 -3.92 -0.10 10.35
N TYR A 19 -4.25 -0.77 9.24
CA TYR A 19 -4.04 -0.19 7.92
C TYR A 19 -5.04 0.94 7.64
N ASP A 20 -6.32 0.76 7.99
CA ASP A 20 -7.33 1.80 7.87
C ASP A 20 -7.01 3.01 8.76
N LYS A 21 -6.65 2.76 10.02
CA LYS A 21 -6.25 3.82 10.96
C LYS A 21 -5.06 4.64 10.46
N SER A 22 -3.99 3.96 10.05
CA SER A 22 -2.81 4.65 9.52
C SER A 22 -3.09 5.38 8.20
N THR A 23 -3.93 4.81 7.33
CA THR A 23 -4.40 5.47 6.10
C THR A 23 -5.10 6.79 6.41
N ARG A 24 -6.10 6.76 7.31
CA ARG A 24 -6.86 7.96 7.69
C ARG A 24 -5.97 9.01 8.34
N ALA A 25 -5.10 8.60 9.25
CA ALA A 25 -4.19 9.50 9.95
C ALA A 25 -3.23 10.21 8.98
N VAL A 26 -2.64 9.46 8.05
CA VAL A 26 -1.75 10.01 7.02
C VAL A 26 -2.49 10.92 6.05
N CYS A 27 -3.63 10.49 5.50
CA CYS A 27 -4.42 11.32 4.58
C CYS A 27 -4.81 12.65 5.25
N LYS A 28 -5.29 12.61 6.51
CA LYS A 28 -5.61 13.81 7.27
C LYS A 28 -4.40 14.74 7.44
N ALA A 29 -3.25 14.19 7.84
CA ALA A 29 -2.01 14.96 8.03
C ALA A 29 -1.50 15.60 6.72
N LEU A 30 -1.81 14.97 5.57
CA LEU A 30 -1.42 15.47 4.24
C LEU A 30 -2.50 16.35 3.59
N GLY A 31 -3.63 16.63 4.27
CA GLY A 31 -4.69 17.50 3.75
C GLY A 31 -5.62 16.83 2.73
N ILE A 32 -5.71 15.49 2.76
CA ILE A 32 -6.62 14.66 1.96
C ILE A 32 -7.82 14.31 2.84
N ASN A 33 -9.03 14.70 2.41
CA ASN A 33 -10.25 14.40 3.13
C ASN A 33 -10.87 13.09 2.63
N LEU A 34 -11.07 12.14 3.55
CA LEU A 34 -11.69 10.84 3.28
C LEU A 34 -13.13 10.86 3.77
N MET A 35 -14.07 10.81 2.83
CA MET A 35 -15.49 10.76 3.12
C MET A 35 -15.94 9.30 3.07
N ASP A 36 -16.36 8.74 4.21
CA ASP A 36 -16.83 7.35 4.24
C ASP A 36 -18.07 7.15 3.36
N ILE A 37 -18.02 6.14 2.49
CA ILE A 37 -19.20 5.70 1.75
C ILE A 37 -20.12 5.00 2.75
N ASN A 38 -21.27 5.56 3.05
CA ASN A 38 -22.18 4.93 4.01
C ASN A 38 -22.81 3.67 3.42
N ASP A 39 -23.05 2.69 4.29
CA ASP A 39 -23.75 1.44 3.95
C ASP A 39 -23.10 0.65 2.79
N TRP A 40 -21.78 0.71 2.63
CA TRP A 40 -21.08 -0.09 1.61
C TRP A 40 -21.16 -1.61 1.91
N SER A 41 -21.04 -2.43 0.87
CA SER A 41 -20.98 -3.91 0.97
C SER A 41 -19.62 -4.47 0.52
N CYS A 42 -19.28 -5.71 0.89
CA CYS A 42 -18.02 -6.32 0.46
C CYS A 42 -17.92 -6.35 -1.08
N CYS A 43 -16.78 -5.95 -1.64
CA CYS A 43 -16.58 -5.87 -3.09
C CYS A 43 -16.72 -7.23 -3.82
N GLY A 44 -16.59 -8.35 -3.11
CA GLY A 44 -16.69 -9.70 -3.70
C GLY A 44 -15.40 -10.23 -4.34
N SER A 45 -14.27 -9.55 -4.15
CA SER A 45 -12.99 -9.83 -4.82
C SER A 45 -12.33 -11.17 -4.49
N THR A 46 -12.67 -11.85 -3.40
CA THR A 46 -12.00 -13.13 -3.04
C THR A 46 -12.74 -14.36 -3.59
N PRO A 47 -14.06 -14.52 -3.40
CA PRO A 47 -14.77 -15.69 -3.93
C PRO A 47 -15.60 -15.40 -5.19
N ALA A 48 -16.32 -14.27 -5.24
CA ALA A 48 -17.42 -14.10 -6.19
C ALA A 48 -16.92 -14.00 -7.64
N HIS A 49 -15.82 -13.31 -7.88
CA HIS A 49 -15.29 -13.13 -9.24
C HIS A 49 -14.83 -14.44 -9.91
N THR A 50 -14.53 -15.49 -9.12
CA THR A 50 -14.13 -16.80 -9.64
C THR A 50 -15.32 -17.67 -10.03
N VAL A 51 -16.53 -17.32 -9.56
CA VAL A 51 -17.75 -18.11 -9.73
C VAL A 51 -18.71 -17.40 -10.69
N ASP A 52 -18.95 -16.11 -10.48
CA ASP A 52 -19.92 -15.34 -11.26
C ASP A 52 -19.49 -13.86 -11.37
N HIS A 53 -19.08 -13.47 -12.59
CA HIS A 53 -18.69 -12.10 -12.89
C HIS A 53 -19.85 -11.11 -12.80
N LEU A 54 -21.09 -11.54 -13.03
CA LEU A 54 -22.28 -10.69 -12.90
C LEU A 54 -22.53 -10.38 -11.42
N LEU A 55 -22.55 -11.40 -10.55
CA LEU A 55 -22.68 -11.21 -9.10
C LEU A 55 -21.55 -10.34 -8.53
N SER A 56 -20.31 -10.63 -8.91
CA SER A 56 -19.14 -9.85 -8.47
C SER A 56 -19.25 -8.38 -8.88
N SER A 57 -19.72 -8.13 -10.11
CA SER A 57 -19.93 -6.77 -10.62
C SER A 57 -21.13 -6.09 -9.98
N ALA A 58 -22.17 -6.82 -9.56
CA ALA A 58 -23.30 -6.27 -8.81
C ALA A 58 -22.86 -5.80 -7.41
N LEU A 59 -22.10 -6.61 -6.68
CA LEU A 59 -21.58 -6.23 -5.36
C LEU A 59 -20.73 -4.95 -5.40
N SER A 60 -19.83 -4.86 -6.38
CA SER A 60 -19.02 -3.65 -6.58
C SER A 60 -19.82 -2.49 -7.16
N GLY A 61 -20.74 -2.78 -8.08
CA GLY A 61 -21.67 -1.81 -8.68
C GLY A 61 -22.52 -1.10 -7.64
N ARG A 62 -23.01 -1.81 -6.61
CA ARG A 62 -23.71 -1.20 -5.48
C ARG A 62 -22.87 -0.12 -4.80
N ASN A 63 -21.58 -0.39 -4.55
CA ASN A 63 -20.70 0.59 -3.90
C ASN A 63 -20.36 1.76 -4.81
N LEU A 64 -20.22 1.51 -6.13
CA LEU A 64 -20.03 2.56 -7.12
C LEU A 64 -21.25 3.50 -7.17
N ALA A 65 -22.47 2.94 -7.22
CA ALA A 65 -23.71 3.71 -7.22
C ALA A 65 -23.85 4.60 -5.96
N LEU A 66 -23.40 4.14 -4.80
CA LEU A 66 -23.36 4.93 -3.57
C LEU A 66 -22.33 6.07 -3.66
N ALA A 67 -21.12 5.77 -4.15
CA ALA A 67 -20.07 6.77 -4.31
C ALA A 67 -20.43 7.86 -5.32
N GLU A 68 -21.20 7.54 -6.36
CA GLU A 68 -21.68 8.47 -7.39
C GLU A 68 -22.50 9.65 -6.87
N GLU A 69 -23.12 9.50 -5.70
CA GLU A 69 -23.95 10.54 -5.06
C GLU A 69 -23.13 11.49 -4.21
N MET A 70 -21.88 11.15 -3.93
CA MET A 70 -21.00 11.92 -3.08
C MET A 70 -20.30 13.01 -3.89
N GLU A 71 -20.15 14.18 -3.28
CA GLU A 71 -19.33 15.28 -3.83
C GLU A 71 -17.83 14.98 -3.64
N ALA A 72 -17.34 14.00 -4.39
CA ALA A 72 -15.97 13.50 -4.35
C ALA A 72 -15.33 13.48 -5.75
N GLU A 73 -14.02 13.69 -5.80
CA GLU A 73 -13.24 13.66 -7.04
C GLU A 73 -13.05 12.24 -7.58
N ALA A 74 -12.90 11.27 -6.67
CA ALA A 74 -12.74 9.85 -6.98
C ALA A 74 -13.17 8.97 -5.80
N MET A 75 -13.50 7.72 -6.11
CA MET A 75 -13.60 6.64 -5.12
C MET A 75 -12.21 6.08 -4.87
N ILE A 76 -11.80 5.93 -3.61
CA ILE A 76 -10.47 5.44 -3.27
C ILE A 76 -10.53 4.31 -2.26
N THR A 77 -9.58 3.38 -2.35
CA THR A 77 -9.49 2.25 -1.42
C THR A 77 -8.03 1.89 -1.11
N PRO A 78 -7.70 1.49 0.12
CA PRO A 78 -6.34 1.06 0.47
C PRO A 78 -6.07 -0.40 0.03
N CYS A 79 -7.11 -1.18 -0.26
CA CYS A 79 -7.00 -2.62 -0.54
C CYS A 79 -6.90 -2.91 -2.05
N PRO A 80 -5.81 -3.54 -2.54
CA PRO A 80 -5.66 -3.88 -3.96
C PRO A 80 -6.72 -4.83 -4.51
N SER A 81 -7.22 -5.77 -3.71
CA SER A 81 -8.31 -6.66 -4.13
C SER A 81 -9.62 -5.90 -4.33
N CYS A 82 -9.91 -4.94 -3.45
CA CYS A 82 -11.06 -4.05 -3.61
C CYS A 82 -10.92 -3.19 -4.85
N LEU A 83 -9.74 -2.59 -5.04
CA LEU A 83 -9.41 -1.77 -6.20
C LEU A 83 -9.58 -2.53 -7.52
N SER A 84 -8.98 -3.72 -7.62
CA SER A 84 -9.04 -4.56 -8.81
C SER A 84 -10.49 -4.91 -9.17
N ASN A 85 -11.31 -5.26 -8.18
CA ASN A 85 -12.70 -5.63 -8.46
C ASN A 85 -13.59 -4.41 -8.80
N LEU A 86 -13.36 -3.26 -8.15
CA LEU A 86 -14.05 -2.01 -8.48
C LEU A 86 -13.68 -1.52 -9.88
N LYS A 87 -12.38 -1.43 -10.20
CA LYS A 87 -11.89 -1.04 -11.54
C LYS A 87 -12.33 -2.04 -12.61
N GLY A 88 -12.26 -3.34 -12.33
CA GLY A 88 -12.74 -4.38 -13.23
C GLY A 88 -14.25 -4.29 -13.49
N THR A 89 -15.03 -3.90 -12.47
CA THR A 89 -16.46 -3.62 -12.63
C THR A 89 -16.68 -2.41 -13.52
N VAL A 90 -16.01 -1.28 -13.25
CA VAL A 90 -16.06 -0.08 -14.09
C VAL A 90 -15.73 -0.40 -15.55
N HIS A 91 -14.67 -1.19 -15.78
CA HIS A 91 -14.28 -1.64 -17.12
C HIS A 91 -15.38 -2.45 -17.81
N ARG A 92 -15.96 -3.45 -17.13
CA ARG A 92 -17.05 -4.28 -17.71
C ARG A 92 -18.35 -3.49 -17.94
N LEU A 93 -18.64 -2.50 -17.10
CA LEU A 93 -19.80 -1.61 -17.26
C LEU A 93 -19.69 -0.67 -18.47
N SER A 94 -18.57 -0.66 -19.20
CA SER A 94 -18.48 -0.01 -20.52
C SER A 94 -19.31 -0.75 -21.57
N ASP A 95 -19.52 -2.07 -21.43
CA ASP A 95 -20.45 -2.82 -22.25
C ASP A 95 -21.89 -2.56 -21.79
N ARG A 96 -22.72 -2.04 -22.71
CA ARG A 96 -24.10 -1.64 -22.40
C ARG A 96 -24.97 -2.83 -21.99
N GLY A 97 -24.77 -4.00 -22.61
CA GLY A 97 -25.53 -5.21 -22.29
C GLY A 97 -25.22 -5.72 -20.90
N PHE A 98 -23.94 -5.77 -20.54
CA PHE A 98 -23.47 -6.15 -19.22
C PHE A 98 -23.91 -5.15 -18.16
N ARG A 99 -23.81 -3.84 -18.44
CA ARG A 99 -24.33 -2.79 -17.56
C ARG A 99 -25.82 -2.98 -17.27
N HIS A 100 -26.63 -3.29 -18.29
CA HIS A 100 -28.05 -3.55 -18.09
C HIS A 100 -28.28 -4.75 -17.16
N LYS A 101 -27.57 -5.87 -17.37
CA LYS A 101 -27.66 -7.05 -16.50
C LYS A 101 -27.28 -6.73 -15.05
N VAL A 102 -26.19 -6.00 -14.84
CA VAL A 102 -25.75 -5.59 -13.49
C VAL A 102 -26.80 -4.71 -12.85
N ASN A 103 -27.26 -3.66 -13.53
CA ASN A 103 -28.24 -2.72 -12.99
C ASN A 103 -29.58 -3.38 -12.63
N ASN A 104 -29.98 -4.45 -13.31
CA ASN A 104 -31.19 -5.21 -12.94
C ASN A 104 -31.06 -5.96 -11.60
N LEU A 105 -29.86 -6.15 -11.07
CA LEU A 105 -29.61 -6.76 -9.76
C LEU A 105 -29.46 -5.72 -8.64
N LEU A 106 -29.44 -4.43 -8.96
CA LEU A 106 -29.23 -3.36 -8.01
C LEU A 106 -30.54 -2.64 -7.70
N GLU A 107 -30.79 -2.34 -6.43
CA GLU A 107 -31.87 -1.42 -6.04
C GLU A 107 -31.66 -0.04 -6.65
N LYS A 108 -30.40 0.41 -6.70
CA LYS A 108 -29.99 1.66 -7.34
C LYS A 108 -29.03 1.37 -8.49
N PRO A 109 -29.38 1.71 -9.75
CA PRO A 109 -28.51 1.46 -10.89
C PRO A 109 -27.27 2.35 -10.87
N VAL A 110 -26.16 1.82 -11.39
CA VAL A 110 -24.95 2.61 -11.69
C VAL A 110 -25.24 3.47 -12.93
N GLN A 111 -25.24 4.79 -12.75
CA GLN A 111 -25.54 5.76 -13.81
C GLN A 111 -24.25 6.27 -14.45
N ARG A 112 -23.27 6.65 -13.62
CA ARG A 112 -22.01 7.25 -14.06
C ARG A 112 -20.84 6.66 -13.27
N THR A 113 -19.77 6.22 -13.91
CA THR A 113 -18.61 5.77 -13.12
C THR A 113 -17.70 6.95 -12.80
N MET A 114 -17.45 7.25 -11.53
CA MET A 114 -16.35 8.14 -11.14
C MET A 114 -14.99 7.41 -11.19
N PRO A 115 -13.86 8.13 -11.26
CA PRO A 115 -12.55 7.50 -11.18
C PRO A 115 -12.42 6.68 -9.90
N VAL A 116 -11.83 5.47 -10.01
CA VAL A 116 -11.49 4.62 -8.87
C VAL A 116 -9.97 4.60 -8.75
N LYS A 117 -9.40 4.92 -7.59
CA LYS A 117 -7.94 4.96 -7.38
C LYS A 117 -7.53 4.22 -6.11
N SER A 118 -6.27 3.79 -6.06
CA SER A 118 -5.69 3.28 -4.81
C SER A 118 -5.31 4.45 -3.91
N VAL A 119 -5.26 4.24 -2.60
CA VAL A 119 -4.67 5.23 -1.69
C VAL A 119 -3.21 5.51 -2.06
N LEU A 120 -2.45 4.50 -2.46
CA LEU A 120 -1.06 4.66 -2.93
C LEU A 120 -0.97 5.60 -4.13
N GLN A 121 -1.86 5.45 -5.11
CA GLN A 121 -1.95 6.30 -6.30
C GLN A 121 -2.25 7.75 -5.91
N ILE A 122 -3.20 7.97 -5.00
CA ILE A 122 -3.50 9.32 -4.51
C ILE A 122 -2.28 9.94 -3.80
N LEU A 123 -1.58 9.19 -2.94
CA LEU A 123 -0.41 9.73 -2.27
C LEU A 123 0.75 10.03 -3.24
N ASP A 124 0.95 9.23 -4.27
CA ASP A 124 2.00 9.45 -5.27
C ASP A 124 1.65 10.58 -6.26
N GLU A 125 0.39 10.71 -6.67
CA GLU A 125 -0.03 11.73 -7.64
C GLU A 125 -0.31 13.10 -6.99
N GLU A 126 -0.96 13.12 -5.82
CA GLU A 126 -1.46 14.37 -5.21
C GLU A 126 -0.49 15.01 -4.24
N VAL A 127 0.33 14.20 -3.57
CA VAL A 127 1.40 14.69 -2.69
C VAL A 127 2.72 14.52 -3.41
N GLY A 128 3.00 13.30 -3.87
CA GLY A 128 4.22 12.98 -4.59
C GLY A 128 5.47 13.00 -3.73
N SER A 129 6.48 12.29 -4.21
CA SER A 129 7.75 12.12 -3.48
C SER A 129 8.50 13.44 -3.27
N ARG A 130 8.36 14.38 -4.21
CA ARG A 130 9.02 15.68 -4.14
C ARG A 130 8.47 16.53 -3.00
N GLU A 131 7.15 16.73 -2.97
CA GLU A 131 6.53 17.54 -1.92
C GLU A 131 6.75 16.89 -0.55
N LEU A 132 6.66 15.56 -0.47
CA LEU A 132 6.91 14.85 0.78
C LEU A 132 8.36 15.03 1.28
N ALA A 133 9.34 15.04 0.37
CA ALA A 133 10.73 15.31 0.71
C ALA A 133 10.98 16.78 1.11
N GLU A 134 10.25 17.73 0.49
CA GLU A 134 10.31 19.16 0.84
C GLU A 134 9.69 19.43 2.23
N ARG A 135 8.60 18.72 2.57
CA ARG A 135 7.94 18.81 3.89
C ARG A 135 8.76 18.19 5.02
N LEU A 136 9.60 17.19 4.72
CA LEU A 136 10.37 16.41 5.70
C LEU A 136 11.87 16.36 5.33
N PRO A 137 12.57 17.52 5.31
CA PRO A 137 13.96 17.61 4.88
C PRO A 137 14.93 16.83 5.79
N GLU A 138 14.56 16.58 7.04
CA GLU A 138 15.34 15.82 8.02
C GLU A 138 15.43 14.32 7.72
N LYS A 139 14.70 13.83 6.71
CA LYS A 139 14.69 12.42 6.28
C LYS A 139 14.42 11.47 7.45
N PRO A 140 13.20 11.48 8.03
CA PRO A 140 12.88 10.77 9.26
C PRO A 140 13.10 9.26 9.25
N LEU A 141 13.23 8.63 8.08
CA LEU A 141 13.50 7.20 7.91
C LEU A 141 14.94 6.90 7.47
N ARG A 142 15.86 7.87 7.49
CA ARG A 142 17.29 7.66 7.21
C ARG A 142 17.84 6.43 7.94
N GLY A 143 18.68 5.64 7.29
CA GLY A 143 19.25 4.41 7.87
C GLY A 143 18.30 3.21 7.93
N LEU A 144 17.01 3.35 7.62
CA LEU A 144 16.08 2.21 7.52
C LEU A 144 16.20 1.58 6.13
N LYS A 145 16.64 0.32 6.06
CA LYS A 145 16.66 -0.47 4.84
C LYS A 145 15.35 -1.22 4.67
N VAL A 146 14.65 -1.01 3.56
CA VAL A 146 13.33 -1.61 3.32
C VAL A 146 13.27 -2.36 2.00
N ALA A 147 12.55 -3.48 2.01
CA ALA A 147 12.09 -4.14 0.79
C ALA A 147 10.63 -3.78 0.53
N THR A 148 10.37 -3.04 -0.54
CA THR A 148 9.01 -2.68 -0.96
C THR A 148 8.36 -3.86 -1.68
N TYR A 149 7.14 -4.22 -1.28
CA TYR A 149 6.37 -5.33 -1.82
C TYR A 149 4.93 -4.90 -2.12
N TYR A 150 4.69 -4.63 -3.40
CA TYR A 150 3.42 -4.12 -3.94
C TYR A 150 2.35 -5.21 -4.00
N GLY A 151 2.80 -6.46 -4.16
CA GLY A 151 1.93 -7.61 -4.39
C GLY A 151 1.44 -7.69 -5.84
N CYS A 152 0.74 -8.78 -6.14
CA CYS A 152 0.49 -9.22 -7.50
C CYS A 152 -0.60 -8.46 -8.27
N ILE A 153 -1.49 -7.72 -7.59
CA ILE A 153 -2.70 -7.15 -8.21
C ILE A 153 -2.85 -5.64 -8.04
N MET A 154 -1.83 -4.93 -7.52
CA MET A 154 -1.89 -3.47 -7.41
C MET A 154 -1.83 -2.79 -8.79
N ASN A 155 -1.02 -3.34 -9.70
CA ASN A 155 -0.72 -2.74 -11.00
C ASN A 155 -1.11 -3.67 -12.18
N ARG A 156 -1.71 -4.83 -11.89
CA ARG A 156 -2.12 -5.84 -12.90
C ARG A 156 -3.62 -6.13 -12.81
N PRO A 157 -4.32 -6.29 -13.94
CA PRO A 157 -3.80 -6.16 -15.31
C PRO A 157 -3.66 -4.68 -15.73
N PRO A 158 -2.62 -4.32 -16.52
CA PRO A 158 -2.26 -2.92 -16.78
C PRO A 158 -3.37 -2.11 -17.46
N GLU A 159 -4.15 -2.73 -18.35
CA GLU A 159 -5.25 -2.11 -19.08
C GLU A 159 -6.41 -1.68 -18.17
N VAL A 160 -6.57 -2.34 -17.02
CA VAL A 160 -7.58 -2.00 -16.00
C VAL A 160 -6.97 -1.11 -14.92
N MET A 161 -5.77 -1.44 -14.44
CA MET A 161 -5.20 -0.78 -13.27
C MET A 161 -4.63 0.60 -13.59
N GLN A 162 -4.09 0.82 -14.79
CA GLN A 162 -3.71 2.14 -15.32
C GLN A 162 -2.94 3.02 -14.30
N PHE A 163 -1.99 2.43 -13.58
CA PHE A 163 -1.19 3.12 -12.57
C PHE A 163 0.17 2.44 -12.42
N ASP A 164 1.24 3.23 -12.52
CA ASP A 164 2.65 2.82 -12.38
C ASP A 164 3.03 1.62 -13.28
N ASP A 165 4.29 1.15 -13.24
CA ASP A 165 4.69 -0.01 -14.05
C ASP A 165 4.19 -1.34 -13.44
N HIS A 166 3.71 -2.26 -14.26
CA HIS A 166 3.10 -3.51 -13.81
C HIS A 166 4.11 -4.61 -13.46
N GLU A 167 5.35 -4.50 -13.94
CA GLU A 167 6.46 -5.40 -13.63
C GLU A 167 7.49 -4.74 -12.70
N HIS A 168 7.66 -3.41 -12.80
CA HIS A 168 8.65 -2.63 -12.07
C HIS A 168 8.05 -1.39 -11.39
N PRO A 169 7.05 -1.55 -10.50
CA PRO A 169 6.43 -0.42 -9.84
C PRO A 169 7.41 0.32 -8.92
N MET A 170 7.28 1.65 -8.88
CA MET A 170 8.18 2.57 -8.19
C MET A 170 7.46 3.60 -7.31
N ALA A 171 6.13 3.67 -7.30
CA ALA A 171 5.39 4.66 -6.50
C ALA A 171 5.70 4.57 -4.99
N MET A 172 5.59 3.36 -4.42
CA MET A 172 5.90 3.13 -3.00
C MET A 172 7.39 3.34 -2.72
N ASP A 173 8.27 2.99 -3.65
CA ASP A 173 9.72 3.19 -3.55
C ASP A 173 10.05 4.68 -3.45
N ARG A 174 9.52 5.49 -4.37
CA ARG A 174 9.71 6.93 -4.39
C ARG A 174 9.23 7.57 -3.10
N LEU A 175 8.09 7.14 -2.56
CA LEU A 175 7.57 7.63 -1.29
C LEU A 175 8.50 7.25 -0.11
N MET A 176 8.96 5.99 -0.04
CA MET A 176 9.88 5.55 1.02
C MET A 176 11.24 6.27 0.93
N GLN A 177 11.78 6.44 -0.27
CA GLN A 177 13.02 7.20 -0.52
C GLN A 177 12.88 8.69 -0.18
N ALA A 178 11.72 9.29 -0.47
CA ALA A 178 11.43 10.68 -0.10
C ALA A 178 11.55 10.90 1.41
N LEU A 179 11.13 9.91 2.21
CA LEU A 179 11.23 9.91 3.67
C LEU A 179 12.62 9.55 4.20
N GLY A 180 13.55 9.16 3.33
CA GLY A 180 14.93 8.81 3.66
C GLY A 180 15.22 7.34 3.86
N ALA A 181 14.24 6.44 3.67
CA ALA A 181 14.51 5.01 3.72
C ALA A 181 15.39 4.60 2.52
N GLU A 182 16.30 3.67 2.77
CA GLU A 182 17.06 2.99 1.72
C GLU A 182 16.19 1.86 1.17
N VAL A 183 15.64 2.06 -0.04
CA VAL A 183 14.84 1.02 -0.70
C VAL A 183 15.77 0.06 -1.43
N LEU A 184 15.79 -1.18 -0.95
CA LEU A 184 16.61 -2.24 -1.52
C LEU A 184 16.04 -2.71 -2.86
N PRO A 185 16.87 -3.17 -3.80
CA PRO A 185 16.44 -3.66 -5.12
C PRO A 185 15.78 -5.04 -5.01
N PHE A 186 14.59 -5.09 -4.41
CA PHE A 186 13.87 -6.33 -4.16
C PHE A 186 13.28 -6.90 -5.47
N PRO A 187 13.70 -8.08 -5.92
CA PRO A 187 13.30 -8.61 -7.24
C PRO A 187 11.88 -9.16 -7.26
N LEU A 188 11.28 -9.43 -6.08
CA LEU A 188 9.96 -10.09 -5.97
C LEU A 188 8.84 -9.09 -5.63
N LYS A 189 9.00 -7.81 -6.00
CA LYS A 189 8.06 -6.70 -5.69
C LYS A 189 6.60 -7.00 -6.01
N VAL A 190 6.37 -7.75 -7.08
CA VAL A 190 5.06 -8.01 -7.72
C VAL A 190 4.69 -9.49 -7.73
N GLU A 191 5.51 -10.33 -7.09
CA GLU A 191 5.22 -11.75 -6.96
C GLU A 191 4.02 -12.01 -6.06
N CYS A 192 3.39 -13.17 -6.20
CA CYS A 192 2.22 -13.53 -5.39
C CYS A 192 2.64 -14.06 -4.01
N CYS A 193 2.09 -13.48 -2.94
CA CYS A 193 2.26 -14.02 -1.56
C CYS A 193 1.40 -15.27 -1.27
N GLY A 194 0.54 -15.69 -2.20
CA GLY A 194 -0.33 -16.85 -2.06
C GLY A 194 -1.60 -16.66 -1.21
N ALA A 195 -1.90 -15.45 -0.71
CA ALA A 195 -2.94 -15.24 0.31
C ALA A 195 -4.33 -15.75 -0.06
N SER A 196 -4.72 -15.68 -1.34
CA SER A 196 -6.01 -16.22 -1.81
C SER A 196 -6.18 -17.72 -1.55
N PHE A 197 -5.07 -18.46 -1.38
CA PHE A 197 -5.06 -19.89 -1.07
C PHE A 197 -4.74 -20.19 0.40
N GLY A 198 -4.79 -19.17 1.29
CA GLY A 198 -4.40 -19.28 2.71
C GLY A 198 -5.17 -20.33 3.53
N ILE A 199 -6.34 -20.77 3.04
CA ILE A 199 -7.14 -21.87 3.59
C ILE A 199 -6.87 -23.18 2.83
N PRO A 200 -7.10 -23.27 1.49
CA PRO A 200 -7.03 -24.55 0.77
C PRO A 200 -5.61 -25.10 0.56
N ARG A 201 -4.56 -24.25 0.50
CA ARG A 201 -3.18 -24.67 0.18
C ARG A 201 -2.16 -23.97 1.07
N LYS A 202 -2.17 -24.31 2.36
CA LYS A 202 -1.26 -23.76 3.36
C LYS A 202 0.22 -24.00 3.01
N ASP A 203 0.52 -25.13 2.38
CA ASP A 203 1.85 -25.52 1.88
C ASP A 203 2.37 -24.52 0.83
N VAL A 204 1.53 -24.18 -0.15
CA VAL A 204 1.87 -23.21 -1.20
C VAL A 204 2.05 -21.84 -0.59
N VAL A 205 1.12 -21.42 0.29
CA VAL A 205 1.18 -20.11 0.94
C VAL A 205 2.47 -19.93 1.73
N ALA A 206 2.82 -20.92 2.56
CA ALA A 206 4.05 -20.88 3.37
C ALA A 206 5.31 -20.84 2.50
N THR A 207 5.33 -21.57 1.39
CA THR A 207 6.46 -21.56 0.45
C THR A 207 6.60 -20.18 -0.23
N LEU A 208 5.50 -19.61 -0.71
CA LEU A 208 5.51 -18.31 -1.40
C LEU A 208 5.89 -17.17 -0.45
N SER A 209 5.27 -17.09 0.74
CA SER A 209 5.63 -16.07 1.73
C SER A 209 7.06 -16.26 2.26
N GLY A 210 7.50 -17.51 2.45
CA GLY A 210 8.87 -17.84 2.84
C GLY A 210 9.91 -17.36 1.85
N ARG A 211 9.68 -17.55 0.54
CA ARG A 211 10.59 -17.03 -0.50
C ARG A 211 10.70 -15.50 -0.48
N LEU A 212 9.58 -14.79 -0.24
CA LEU A 212 9.57 -13.32 -0.13
C LEU A 212 10.40 -12.86 1.07
N LEU A 213 10.17 -13.46 2.25
CA LEU A 213 10.87 -13.13 3.49
C LEU A 213 12.36 -13.46 3.40
N ASP A 214 12.70 -14.64 2.86
CA ASP A 214 14.09 -15.08 2.69
C ASP A 214 14.86 -14.16 1.75
N THR A 215 14.25 -13.76 0.64
CA THR A 215 14.88 -12.83 -0.30
C THR A 215 15.09 -11.45 0.34
N ALA A 216 14.10 -10.94 1.09
CA ALA A 216 14.23 -9.67 1.78
C ALA A 216 15.33 -9.71 2.86
N GLN A 217 15.38 -10.80 3.65
CA GLN A 217 16.41 -11.01 4.66
C GLN A 217 17.80 -11.15 4.04
N ALA A 218 17.94 -11.89 2.93
CA ALA A 218 19.20 -12.07 2.22
C ALA A 218 19.76 -10.76 1.63
N LEU A 219 18.87 -9.80 1.28
CA LEU A 219 19.26 -8.45 0.86
C LEU A 219 19.59 -7.52 2.03
N GLY A 220 19.45 -7.97 3.28
CA GLY A 220 19.70 -7.17 4.48
C GLY A 220 18.61 -6.16 4.80
N ALA A 221 17.35 -6.44 4.41
CA ALA A 221 16.23 -5.58 4.77
C ALA A 221 16.03 -5.55 6.30
N HIS A 222 15.83 -4.36 6.86
CA HIS A 222 15.39 -4.20 8.25
C HIS A 222 13.89 -4.42 8.39
N ALA A 223 13.13 -4.18 7.31
CA ALA A 223 11.70 -4.39 7.25
C ALA A 223 11.20 -4.60 5.82
N MET A 224 10.03 -5.21 5.69
CA MET A 224 9.25 -5.17 4.45
C MET A 224 8.16 -4.11 4.54
N VAL A 225 7.80 -3.53 3.39
CA VAL A 225 6.75 -2.50 3.28
C VAL A 225 5.74 -2.93 2.23
N THR A 226 4.47 -3.01 2.58
CA THR A 226 3.42 -3.49 1.66
C THR A 226 2.19 -2.57 1.60
N ALA A 227 1.42 -2.76 0.54
CA ALA A 227 0.20 -2.01 0.25
C ALA A 227 -1.08 -2.88 0.32
N CYS A 228 -0.95 -4.18 0.64
CA CYS A 228 -2.08 -5.12 0.59
C CYS A 228 -2.34 -5.76 1.97
N PRO A 229 -3.57 -5.69 2.50
CA PRO A 229 -3.95 -6.33 3.78
C PRO A 229 -3.60 -7.82 3.84
N LEU A 230 -3.90 -8.54 2.76
CA LEU A 230 -3.67 -9.98 2.69
C LEU A 230 -2.19 -10.32 2.56
N CYS A 231 -1.42 -9.48 1.87
CA CYS A 231 0.03 -9.62 1.80
C CYS A 231 0.66 -9.42 3.18
N GLN A 232 0.26 -8.37 3.90
CA GLN A 232 0.75 -8.09 5.24
C GLN A 232 0.44 -9.26 6.17
N MET A 233 -0.81 -9.75 6.18
CA MET A 233 -1.19 -10.91 6.99
C MET A 233 -0.32 -12.14 6.69
N ASN A 234 -0.03 -12.42 5.43
CA ASN A 234 0.81 -13.56 5.07
C ASN A 234 2.28 -13.39 5.47
N LEU A 235 2.81 -12.18 5.38
CA LEU A 235 4.22 -11.91 5.66
C LEU A 235 4.48 -11.63 7.13
N ASP A 236 3.50 -11.17 7.90
CA ASP A 236 3.65 -10.81 9.32
C ASP A 236 3.14 -11.94 10.24
N LEU A 237 1.87 -12.31 10.13
CA LEU A 237 1.24 -13.31 11.01
C LEU A 237 1.77 -14.73 10.75
N ARG A 238 2.07 -15.07 9.50
CA ARG A 238 2.42 -16.46 9.12
C ARG A 238 3.91 -16.74 9.04
N GLN A 239 4.77 -15.90 9.62
CA GLN A 239 6.22 -16.13 9.58
C GLN A 239 6.64 -17.48 10.17
N GLY A 240 5.95 -17.99 11.20
CA GLY A 240 6.22 -19.33 11.73
C GLY A 240 5.96 -20.46 10.74
N GLN A 241 4.89 -20.33 9.91
CA GLN A 241 4.59 -21.30 8.86
C GLN A 241 5.64 -21.24 7.74
N ALA A 242 6.00 -20.02 7.33
CA ALA A 242 7.05 -19.79 6.35
C ALA A 242 8.41 -20.33 6.84
N ALA A 243 8.77 -20.05 8.09
CA ALA A 243 10.01 -20.50 8.73
C ALA A 243 10.13 -22.03 8.74
N SER A 244 9.03 -22.73 9.05
CA SER A 244 9.00 -24.20 9.06
C SER A 244 9.29 -24.82 7.69
N VAL A 245 8.88 -24.18 6.58
CA VAL A 245 9.12 -24.68 5.23
C VAL A 245 10.52 -24.30 4.74
N MET A 246 10.98 -23.09 5.10
CA MET A 246 12.27 -22.56 4.64
C MET A 246 13.46 -23.04 5.48
N GLY A 247 13.22 -23.60 6.67
CA GLY A 247 14.28 -24.01 7.60
C GLY A 247 15.08 -22.83 8.15
N LYS A 248 14.44 -21.65 8.28
CA LYS A 248 15.07 -20.38 8.69
C LYS A 248 14.16 -19.57 9.60
N GLU A 249 14.72 -18.69 10.42
CA GLU A 249 13.98 -17.70 11.19
C GLU A 249 14.03 -16.32 10.51
N PHE A 250 12.89 -15.65 10.39
CA PHE A 250 12.82 -14.34 9.72
C PHE A 250 12.81 -13.17 10.69
N ASN A 251 11.94 -13.18 11.71
CA ASN A 251 11.74 -12.07 12.65
C ASN A 251 11.67 -10.69 11.94
N MET A 252 11.05 -10.66 10.75
CA MET A 252 11.05 -9.51 9.84
C MET A 252 9.84 -8.61 10.10
N PRO A 253 9.98 -7.35 10.56
CA PRO A 253 8.84 -6.45 10.66
C PRO A 253 8.23 -6.17 9.28
N VAL A 254 6.90 -6.22 9.16
CA VAL A 254 6.17 -5.95 7.91
C VAL A 254 5.17 -4.83 8.12
N PHE A 255 5.48 -3.66 7.58
CA PHE A 255 4.67 -2.46 7.71
C PHE A 255 3.74 -2.28 6.50
N TYR A 256 2.60 -1.64 6.74
CA TYR A 256 1.94 -0.92 5.67
C TYR A 256 2.71 0.37 5.35
N TYR A 257 2.78 0.76 4.08
CA TYR A 257 3.49 2.00 3.71
C TYR A 257 2.95 3.24 4.43
N THR A 258 1.64 3.28 4.72
CA THR A 258 0.99 4.35 5.49
C THR A 258 1.50 4.43 6.92
N GLN A 259 1.89 3.31 7.54
CA GLN A 259 2.46 3.33 8.88
C GLN A 259 3.82 4.02 8.89
N LEU A 260 4.68 3.73 7.92
CA LEU A 260 6.00 4.38 7.84
C LEU A 260 5.89 5.85 7.42
N ILE A 261 4.97 6.20 6.51
CA ILE A 261 4.66 7.60 6.22
C ILE A 261 4.21 8.32 7.49
N GLY A 262 3.30 7.72 8.26
CA GLY A 262 2.83 8.31 9.51
C GLY A 262 3.92 8.45 10.58
N VAL A 263 4.82 7.47 10.69
CA VAL A 263 6.01 7.58 11.57
C VAL A 263 6.88 8.75 11.16
N ALA A 264 7.12 8.92 9.86
CA ALA A 264 7.92 10.03 9.36
C ALA A 264 7.25 11.39 9.56
N LEU A 265 5.91 11.46 9.49
CA LEU A 265 5.13 12.65 9.82
C LEU A 265 5.04 12.92 11.33
N GLY A 266 5.66 12.10 12.19
CA GLY A 266 5.63 12.26 13.64
C GLY A 266 4.28 11.94 14.28
N LEU A 267 3.41 11.18 13.61
CA LEU A 267 2.10 10.83 14.12
C LEU A 267 2.18 9.84 15.30
N PRO A 268 1.26 9.89 16.27
CA PRO A 268 1.28 9.00 17.42
C PRO A 268 1.20 7.53 17.00
N GLN A 269 2.07 6.67 17.55
CA GLN A 269 2.12 5.23 17.21
C GLN A 269 0.77 4.51 17.41
N LYS A 270 -0.06 4.99 18.36
CA LYS A 270 -1.41 4.47 18.61
C LYS A 270 -2.35 4.69 17.42
N GLU A 271 -2.23 5.84 16.73
CA GLU A 271 -3.01 6.15 15.53
C GLU A 271 -2.52 5.34 14.32
N LEU A 272 -1.24 4.96 14.32
CA LEU A 272 -0.64 4.14 13.27
C LEU A 272 -0.87 2.63 13.48
N GLY A 273 -1.37 2.23 14.65
CA GLY A 273 -1.64 0.84 14.98
C GLY A 273 -0.40 -0.05 15.00
N LEU A 274 0.79 0.50 15.32
CA LEU A 274 2.04 -0.27 15.29
C LEU A 274 2.06 -1.46 16.27
N SER A 275 1.26 -1.42 17.33
CA SER A 275 1.13 -2.53 18.29
C SER A 275 0.33 -3.72 17.75
N LYS A 276 -0.26 -3.61 16.55
CA LYS A 276 -1.00 -4.69 15.88
C LYS A 276 -0.12 -5.57 14.99
N LEU A 277 1.12 -5.16 14.71
CA LEU A 277 2.07 -6.00 13.99
C LEU A 277 2.44 -7.21 14.85
N CYS A 278 2.48 -8.39 14.24
CA CYS A 278 2.84 -9.65 14.90
C CYS A 278 4.34 -9.68 15.22
N VAL A 279 5.17 -9.18 14.30
CA VAL A 279 6.60 -8.97 14.54
C VAL A 279 6.83 -7.56 15.04
N LYS A 280 7.60 -7.44 16.14
CA LYS A 280 7.81 -6.17 16.85
C LYS A 280 8.44 -5.11 15.93
N PRO A 281 7.79 -3.94 15.75
CA PRO A 281 8.35 -2.82 14.99
C PRO A 281 9.72 -2.33 15.47
N SER A 282 10.00 -2.49 16.77
CA SER A 282 11.26 -2.04 17.38
C SER A 282 12.48 -2.64 16.71
N ILE A 283 12.41 -3.90 16.23
CA ILE A 283 13.51 -4.58 15.53
C ILE A 283 14.01 -3.72 14.35
N ALA A 284 13.09 -3.21 13.52
CA ALA A 284 13.44 -2.37 12.39
C ALA A 284 13.93 -0.97 12.82
N PHE A 285 13.33 -0.39 13.85
CA PHE A 285 13.71 0.94 14.33
C PHE A 285 15.04 0.95 15.10
N ASP A 286 15.38 -0.12 15.81
CA ASP A 286 16.69 -0.33 16.43
C ASP A 286 17.76 -0.45 15.35
N ALA A 287 17.54 -1.30 14.34
CA ALA A 287 18.45 -1.42 13.19
C ALA A 287 18.62 -0.09 12.43
N MET A 288 17.53 0.67 12.25
CA MET A 288 17.57 2.02 11.67
C MET A 288 18.48 2.97 12.48
N ARG A 289 18.37 2.98 13.82
CA ARG A 289 19.20 3.83 14.68
C ARG A 289 20.67 3.43 14.59
N SER A 290 20.98 2.15 14.70
CA SER A 290 22.36 1.65 14.59
C SER A 290 22.99 1.97 13.24
N ASN A 291 22.23 1.88 12.14
CA ASN A 291 22.74 2.19 10.81
C ASN A 291 22.98 3.70 10.60
N ARG A 292 22.17 4.58 11.22
CA ARG A 292 22.42 6.04 11.19
C ARG A 292 23.73 6.44 11.86
N GLU A 293 24.11 5.75 12.93
CA GLU A 293 25.34 6.04 13.68
C GLU A 293 26.60 5.62 12.91
N GLN A 294 26.47 4.66 12.00
CA GLN A 294 27.57 4.12 11.19
C GLN A 294 27.81 4.90 9.88
N GLU A 295 26.83 5.70 9.42
CA GLU A 295 27.03 6.58 8.27
C GLU A 295 27.87 7.81 8.66
N PRO A 296 29.07 8.01 8.07
CA PRO A 296 29.84 9.20 8.34
C PRO A 296 29.06 10.43 7.90
N VAL A 297 28.85 11.38 8.82
CA VAL A 297 28.31 12.70 8.52
C VAL A 297 29.17 13.32 7.42
N SER A 298 28.68 13.32 6.18
CA SER A 298 29.38 13.96 5.07
C SER A 298 29.57 15.43 5.45
N LYS A 299 30.80 15.83 5.78
CA LYS A 299 31.17 17.21 6.04
C LYS A 299 30.68 18.04 4.85
N SER A 300 29.77 18.96 5.12
CA SER A 300 29.45 20.04 4.19
C SER A 300 30.77 20.74 3.87
N ALA A 301 31.24 20.55 2.63
CA ALA A 301 32.39 21.25 2.12
C ALA A 301 32.01 22.74 2.06
N GLY A 302 32.38 23.47 3.11
CA GLY A 302 32.38 24.93 3.11
C GLY A 302 33.24 25.39 1.94
N LYS A 303 32.59 25.90 0.90
CA LYS A 303 33.26 26.66 -0.16
C LYS A 303 33.93 27.87 0.49
N LYS A 304 35.22 27.75 0.82
CA LYS A 304 36.08 28.93 0.99
C LYS A 304 36.15 29.61 -0.38
N LYS A 305 35.59 30.82 -0.47
CA LYS A 305 35.82 31.75 -1.58
C LYS A 305 37.34 31.98 -1.72
N PRO A 306 37.91 32.00 -2.92
CA PRO A 306 39.27 32.49 -3.10
C PRO A 306 39.26 34.01 -2.94
N GLU A 307 40.08 34.51 -2.00
CA GLU A 307 40.47 35.91 -1.93
C GLU A 307 41.27 36.26 -3.20
N THR A 308 40.69 37.08 -4.06
CA THR A 308 41.43 37.80 -5.09
C THR A 308 42.34 38.82 -4.42
N LYS A 309 43.65 38.52 -4.41
CA LYS A 309 44.69 39.54 -4.22
C LYS A 309 44.90 40.24 -5.57
N GLU A 310 44.37 41.45 -5.70
CA GLU A 310 44.88 42.40 -6.69
C GLU A 310 46.20 42.96 -6.17
N ASN A 311 47.26 42.75 -6.94
CA ASN A 311 48.53 43.47 -6.85
C ASN A 311 48.86 43.93 -8.28
N SER A 312 49.05 45.25 -8.40
CA SER A 312 49.45 46.03 -9.60
C SER A 312 48.35 46.37 -10.60
#